data_AF-A0A2N1UQ97-F1
#
_entry.id   AF-A0A2N1UQ97-F1
#
_cell.length_a   1.000
_cell.length_b   1.000
_cell.length_c   1.000
_cell.angle_alpha   90.00
_cell.angle_beta   90.00
_cell.angle_gamma   90.00
#
_symmetry.space_group_name_H-M   'P 1'
#
loop_
_entity.id
_entity.type
_entity.pdbx_description
1 polymer ?
#
loop_
_entity_poly.entity_id
_entity_poly.type
_entity_poly.pdbx_seq_one_letter_code
_entity_poly.pdbx_strand_id
1 'polypeptide(L)'
;KLPLVTTKDILSGDVQWRGQGVINPFAEGGGLVDLRSYPRLRRYLEARREIIAGRHCAQKIPANWYRTIDRITPALASRPKLLIPDIKGEAHIVFEGGELYPHHNLYYVTSDEWELRPLQAVMLSAVTRLFMATYSTKMQGGFLRFQAQYLRRIRIPQWADVSTALRTELAEAAIKRDFQACNRAVFKLYGLSREERSSLGGNGE
;
A
#
# COMPACT_ATOMS: atom_id res chain seq x y z
N LYS A 1 -3.67 -20.40 5.04
CA LYS A 1 -2.48 -19.54 4.85
C LYS A 1 -2.79 -18.63 3.68
N LEU A 2 -2.47 -17.34 3.79
CA LEU A 2 -2.60 -16.39 2.68
C LEU A 2 -1.22 -16.13 2.08
N PRO A 3 -1.08 -16.05 0.74
CA PRO A 3 0.10 -15.48 0.10
C PRO A 3 0.34 -14.06 0.63
N LEU A 4 1.59 -13.74 0.94
CA LEU A 4 1.99 -12.47 1.54
C LEU A 4 2.95 -11.74 0.62
N VAL A 5 2.68 -10.46 0.36
CA VAL A 5 3.58 -9.54 -0.32
C VAL A 5 4.31 -8.67 0.70
N THR A 6 5.63 -8.54 0.53
CA THR A 6 6.52 -7.74 1.37
C THR A 6 7.25 -6.68 0.56
N THR A 7 7.94 -5.78 1.23
CA THR A 7 8.79 -4.77 0.58
C THR A 7 9.86 -5.37 -0.34
N LYS A 8 10.32 -6.61 -0.07
CA LYS A 8 11.30 -7.32 -0.92
C LYS A 8 10.69 -7.81 -2.24
N ASP A 9 9.40 -8.08 -2.24
CA ASP A 9 8.67 -8.57 -3.42
C ASP A 9 8.37 -7.43 -4.40
N ILE A 10 8.42 -6.17 -3.96
CA ILE A 10 8.04 -5.02 -4.80
C ILE A 10 9.21 -4.13 -5.18
N LEU A 11 10.47 -4.56 -5.00
CA LEU A 11 11.65 -3.70 -5.17
C LEU A 11 11.81 -3.15 -6.59
N SER A 12 11.53 -3.95 -7.62
CA SER A 12 11.56 -3.53 -9.03
C SER A 12 10.45 -2.52 -9.37
N GLY A 13 9.44 -2.43 -8.50
CA GLY A 13 8.25 -1.63 -8.71
C GLY A 13 7.09 -2.36 -9.38
N ASP A 14 7.28 -3.65 -9.64
CA ASP A 14 6.22 -4.62 -9.89
C ASP A 14 6.29 -5.72 -8.83
N VAL A 15 5.20 -6.47 -8.68
CA VAL A 15 5.13 -7.56 -7.72
C VAL A 15 5.88 -8.77 -8.27
N GLN A 16 6.88 -9.23 -7.51
CA GLN A 16 7.68 -10.42 -7.76
C GLN A 16 7.61 -11.30 -6.51
N TRP A 17 6.55 -12.11 -6.39
CA TRP A 17 6.26 -12.86 -5.17
C TRP A 17 7.29 -13.97 -4.91
N ARG A 18 7.90 -13.95 -3.72
CA ARG A 18 8.96 -14.90 -3.33
C ARG A 18 8.48 -16.06 -2.45
N GLY A 19 7.18 -16.39 -2.47
CA GLY A 19 6.62 -17.58 -1.80
C GLY A 19 6.28 -17.41 -0.30
N GLN A 20 6.38 -16.19 0.24
CA GLN A 20 6.00 -15.94 1.63
C GLN A 20 4.49 -16.01 1.84
N GLY A 21 4.07 -16.34 3.06
CA GLY A 21 2.66 -16.26 3.41
C GLY A 21 2.42 -16.15 4.91
N VAL A 22 1.22 -15.71 5.24
CA VAL A 22 0.79 -15.46 6.61
C VAL A 22 -0.28 -16.47 7.03
N ILE A 23 -0.21 -16.89 8.28
CA ILE A 23 -1.24 -17.74 8.90
C ILE A 23 -2.27 -16.82 9.51
N ASN A 24 -3.53 -17.00 9.11
CA ASN A 24 -4.67 -16.30 9.71
C ASN A 24 -5.18 -17.10 10.92
N PRO A 25 -5.04 -16.61 12.16
CA PRO A 25 -5.62 -17.26 13.34
C PRO A 25 -7.05 -16.76 13.66
N PHE A 26 -7.63 -15.88 12.85
CA PHE A 26 -8.96 -15.31 13.10
C PHE A 26 -10.06 -16.05 12.36
N ALA A 27 -11.21 -16.16 13.01
CA ALA A 27 -12.44 -16.62 12.36
C ALA A 27 -13.04 -15.50 11.48
N GLU A 28 -13.92 -15.87 10.55
CA GLU A 28 -14.60 -14.91 9.66
C GLU A 28 -15.46 -13.91 10.46
N GLY A 29 -16.26 -14.40 11.41
CA GLY A 29 -17.12 -13.59 12.28
C GLY A 29 -16.37 -12.73 13.32
N GLY A 30 -15.06 -12.90 13.45
CA GLY A 30 -14.25 -12.22 14.46
C GLY A 30 -13.72 -13.10 15.56
N GLY A 31 -12.79 -12.54 16.33
CA GLY A 31 -12.04 -13.30 17.33
C GLY A 31 -11.08 -14.32 16.73
N LEU A 32 -10.39 -15.03 17.62
CA LEU A 32 -9.47 -16.09 17.25
C LEU A 32 -10.21 -17.42 17.13
N VAL A 33 -9.75 -18.29 16.24
CA VAL A 33 -10.25 -19.66 16.15
C VAL A 33 -9.86 -20.46 17.38
N ASP A 34 -10.73 -21.35 17.86
CA ASP A 34 -10.35 -22.33 18.88
C ASP A 34 -9.38 -23.35 18.29
N LEU A 35 -8.12 -23.36 18.75
CA LEU A 35 -7.09 -24.29 18.27
C LEU A 35 -7.48 -25.77 18.42
N ARG A 36 -8.38 -26.12 19.34
CA ARG A 36 -8.90 -27.50 19.49
C ARG A 36 -9.65 -27.97 18.25
N SER A 37 -10.36 -27.05 17.58
CA SER A 37 -11.10 -27.31 16.34
C SER A 37 -10.20 -27.34 15.09
N TYR A 38 -8.92 -26.95 15.20
CA TYR A 38 -7.98 -26.89 14.09
C TYR A 38 -6.65 -27.61 14.41
N PRO A 39 -6.61 -28.97 14.44
CA PRO A 39 -5.45 -29.74 14.88
C PRO A 39 -4.15 -29.43 14.11
N ARG A 40 -4.25 -29.21 12.79
CA ARG A 40 -3.11 -28.84 11.94
C ARG A 40 -2.52 -27.47 12.31
N LEU A 41 -3.40 -26.49 12.57
CA LEU A 41 -3.02 -25.14 12.98
C LEU A 41 -2.40 -25.16 14.38
N ARG A 42 -3.06 -25.86 15.31
CA ARG A 42 -2.57 -26.05 16.68
C ARG A 42 -1.15 -26.62 16.69
N ARG A 43 -0.93 -27.75 16.02
CA ARG A 43 0.39 -28.38 15.92
C ARG A 43 1.45 -27.43 15.37
N TYR A 44 1.11 -26.68 14.32
CA TYR A 44 2.04 -25.73 13.71
C TYR A 44 2.43 -24.58 14.67
N LEU A 45 1.45 -24.00 15.37
CA LEU A 45 1.66 -22.88 16.28
C LEU A 45 2.34 -23.34 17.57
N GLU A 46 1.92 -24.46 18.16
CA GLU A 46 2.49 -24.98 19.41
C GLU A 46 3.97 -25.32 19.26
N ALA A 47 4.38 -25.88 18.12
CA ALA A 47 5.79 -26.11 17.80
C ALA A 47 6.64 -24.83 17.76
N ARG A 48 6.02 -23.65 17.80
CA ARG A 48 6.66 -22.32 17.78
C ARG A 48 6.21 -21.44 18.95
N ARG A 49 5.63 -22.06 20.00
CA ARG A 49 4.93 -21.34 21.06
C ARG A 49 5.82 -20.35 21.80
N GLU A 50 7.05 -20.73 22.14
CA GLU A 50 8.00 -19.88 22.86
C GLU A 50 8.23 -18.55 22.14
N ILE A 51 8.50 -18.61 20.82
CA ILE A 51 8.73 -17.42 19.99
C ILE A 51 7.47 -16.57 19.86
N ILE A 52 6.31 -17.21 19.65
CA ILE A 52 5.05 -16.51 19.40
C ILE A 52 4.53 -15.85 20.69
N ALA A 53 4.58 -16.56 21.82
CA ALA A 53 4.16 -16.07 23.12
C ALA A 53 5.06 -14.96 23.67
N GLY A 54 6.34 -14.91 23.25
CA GLY A 54 7.27 -13.83 23.59
C GLY A 54 6.95 -12.47 22.93
N ARG A 55 6.01 -12.42 21.98
CA ARG A 55 5.61 -11.15 21.34
C ARG A 55 4.88 -10.26 22.33
N HIS A 56 5.13 -8.94 22.27
CA HIS A 56 4.48 -7.97 23.15
C HIS A 56 2.95 -8.04 23.12
N CYS A 57 2.34 -8.28 21.95
CA CYS A 57 0.88 -8.44 21.84
C CYS A 57 0.35 -9.71 22.50
N ALA A 58 1.14 -10.80 22.51
CA ALA A 58 0.77 -12.08 23.09
C ALA A 58 0.88 -12.06 24.63
N GLN A 59 1.86 -11.32 25.17
CA GLN A 59 2.07 -11.17 26.61
C GLN A 59 0.87 -10.51 27.33
N LYS A 60 0.17 -9.58 26.65
CA LYS A 60 -1.01 -8.90 27.23
C LYS A 60 -2.19 -9.83 27.50
N ILE A 61 -2.35 -10.88 26.70
CA ILE A 61 -3.43 -11.86 26.84
C ILE A 61 -2.86 -13.26 26.59
N PRO A 62 -2.25 -13.91 27.61
CA PRO A 62 -1.56 -15.20 27.45
C PRO A 62 -2.45 -16.33 26.92
N ALA A 63 -3.76 -16.28 27.20
CA ALA A 63 -4.74 -17.23 26.65
C ALA A 63 -4.82 -17.17 25.11
N ASN A 64 -4.52 -16.01 24.52
CA ASN A 64 -4.58 -15.71 23.10
C ASN A 64 -3.17 -15.51 22.51
N TRP A 65 -2.18 -16.25 23.03
CA TRP A 65 -0.77 -16.08 22.68
C TRP A 65 -0.46 -16.15 21.18
N TYR A 66 -1.30 -16.83 20.38
CA TYR A 66 -1.12 -17.00 18.93
C TYR A 66 -1.72 -15.86 18.08
N ARG A 67 -2.23 -14.80 18.71
CA ARG A 67 -2.76 -13.60 18.06
C ARG A 67 -1.66 -12.81 17.33
N THR A 68 -2.01 -12.22 16.18
CA THR A 68 -1.19 -11.18 15.53
C THR A 68 -1.62 -9.78 15.97
N ILE A 69 -0.74 -8.78 15.80
CA ILE A 69 -1.03 -7.38 16.17
C ILE A 69 -2.28 -6.90 15.44
N ASP A 70 -2.24 -6.95 14.11
CA ASP A 70 -3.37 -6.62 13.26
C ASP A 70 -4.24 -7.84 13.00
N ARG A 71 -5.54 -7.62 12.89
CA ARG A 71 -6.45 -8.64 12.38
C ARG A 71 -6.16 -8.89 10.91
N ILE A 72 -6.16 -10.16 10.51
CA ILE A 72 -6.04 -10.56 9.11
C ILE A 72 -7.43 -10.66 8.50
N THR A 73 -7.65 -9.93 7.41
CA THR A 73 -8.92 -9.94 6.65
C THR A 73 -8.68 -10.58 5.29
N PRO A 74 -8.99 -11.88 5.10
CA PRO A 74 -8.66 -12.60 3.87
C PRO A 74 -9.14 -11.95 2.57
N ALA A 75 -10.31 -11.31 2.58
CA ALA A 75 -10.88 -10.61 1.43
C ALA A 75 -9.99 -9.48 0.88
N LEU A 76 -9.05 -8.96 1.68
CA LEU A 76 -8.07 -7.98 1.20
C LEU A 76 -7.07 -8.61 0.21
N ALA A 77 -6.73 -9.90 0.36
CA ALA A 77 -5.81 -10.56 -0.55
C ALA A 77 -6.40 -10.58 -1.97
N SER A 78 -7.70 -10.88 -2.10
CA SER A 78 -8.44 -10.96 -3.36
C SER A 78 -8.85 -9.62 -3.99
N ARG A 79 -8.46 -8.49 -3.39
CA ARG A 79 -8.85 -7.16 -3.85
C ARG A 79 -7.64 -6.47 -4.49
N PRO A 80 -7.73 -6.00 -5.75
CA PRO A 80 -6.70 -5.18 -6.37
C PRO A 80 -6.37 -3.97 -5.50
N LYS A 81 -5.07 -3.63 -5.40
CA LYS A 81 -4.60 -2.58 -4.50
C LYS A 81 -3.32 -1.93 -5.00
N LEU A 82 -3.07 -0.70 -4.56
CA LEU A 82 -1.75 -0.08 -4.64
C LEU A 82 -1.00 -0.32 -3.33
N LEU A 83 0.22 -0.80 -3.40
CA LEU A 83 1.12 -1.05 -2.28
C LEU A 83 2.11 0.11 -2.13
N ILE A 84 2.28 0.57 -0.89
CA ILE A 84 3.09 1.74 -0.56
C ILE A 84 3.98 1.41 0.66
N PRO A 85 5.31 1.38 0.51
CA PRO A 85 6.21 1.16 1.65
C PRO A 85 6.17 2.38 2.60
N ASP A 86 6.17 2.15 3.92
CA ASP A 86 6.10 3.22 4.94
C ASP A 86 7.24 4.25 4.79
N ILE A 87 8.46 3.79 4.51
CA ILE A 87 9.65 4.66 4.42
C ILE A 87 10.36 4.43 3.08
N LYS A 88 10.49 5.48 2.26
CA LYS A 88 11.33 5.45 1.06
C LYS A 88 11.75 6.86 0.61
N GLY A 89 12.86 6.96 -0.12
CA GLY A 89 13.41 8.23 -0.60
C GLY A 89 12.63 8.82 -1.78
N GLU A 90 11.99 7.94 -2.55
CA GLU A 90 11.18 8.29 -3.72
C GLU A 90 9.81 7.59 -3.64
N ALA A 91 8.80 8.19 -4.27
CA ALA A 91 7.45 7.64 -4.33
C ALA A 91 7.48 6.29 -5.05
N HIS A 92 7.19 5.21 -4.32
CA HIS A 92 7.24 3.85 -4.84
C HIS A 92 5.90 3.17 -4.63
N ILE A 93 5.05 3.32 -5.63
CA ILE A 93 3.67 2.86 -5.61
C ILE A 93 3.55 1.70 -6.58
N VAL A 94 3.18 0.53 -6.06
CA VAL A 94 3.16 -0.71 -6.85
C VAL A 94 1.75 -1.26 -6.93
N PHE A 95 1.25 -1.46 -8.14
CA PHE A 95 -0.02 -2.13 -8.35
C PHE A 95 0.11 -3.63 -8.05
N GLU A 96 -0.85 -4.16 -7.31
CA GLU A 96 -1.01 -5.58 -7.01
C GLU A 96 -2.43 -6.00 -7.43
N GLY A 97 -2.52 -7.11 -8.16
CA GLY A 97 -3.72 -7.51 -8.90
C GLY A 97 -4.83 -8.16 -8.07
N GLY A 98 -4.68 -8.30 -6.75
CA GLY A 98 -5.65 -8.98 -5.89
C GLY A 98 -5.36 -10.46 -5.70
N GLU A 99 -4.11 -10.83 -5.46
CA GLU A 99 -3.67 -12.19 -5.19
C GLU A 99 -2.92 -12.32 -3.85
N LEU A 100 -2.33 -11.22 -3.36
CA LEU A 100 -1.43 -11.22 -2.21
C LEU A 100 -1.92 -10.32 -1.06
N TYR A 101 -1.77 -10.81 0.17
CA TYR A 101 -2.03 -10.03 1.38
C TYR A 101 -0.85 -9.09 1.68
N PRO A 102 -1.08 -7.79 1.95
CA PRO A 102 0.00 -6.86 2.26
C PRO A 102 0.57 -7.12 3.65
N HIS A 103 1.89 -7.19 3.75
CA HIS A 103 2.58 -7.21 5.03
C HIS A 103 2.41 -5.87 5.78
N HIS A 104 2.51 -5.88 7.11
CA HIS A 104 2.20 -4.72 7.97
C HIS A 104 3.07 -3.46 7.72
N ASN A 105 4.20 -3.60 7.03
CA ASN A 105 5.07 -2.48 6.64
C ASN A 105 4.75 -1.91 5.25
N LEU A 106 3.71 -2.44 4.60
CA LEU A 106 3.13 -1.92 3.37
C LEU A 106 1.76 -1.33 3.70
N TYR A 107 1.62 -0.02 3.52
CA TYR A 107 0.30 0.57 3.36
C TYR A 107 -0.31 0.12 2.04
N TYR A 108 -1.62 0.18 1.97
CA TYR A 108 -2.35 -0.14 0.75
C TYR A 108 -3.47 0.86 0.50
N VAL A 109 -3.78 1.07 -0.78
CA VAL A 109 -4.93 1.83 -1.25
C VAL A 109 -5.78 0.91 -2.13
N THR A 110 -7.06 0.81 -1.80
CA THR A 110 -8.07 0.20 -2.66
C THR A 110 -9.09 1.25 -3.06
N SER A 111 -9.81 1.01 -4.13
CA SER A 111 -10.82 1.93 -4.64
C SER A 111 -11.97 1.16 -5.29
N ASP A 112 -13.17 1.71 -5.22
CA ASP A 112 -14.35 1.22 -5.95
C ASP A 112 -14.74 2.16 -7.10
N GLU A 113 -14.34 3.43 -7.04
CA GLU A 113 -14.68 4.45 -8.04
C GLU A 113 -13.49 4.79 -8.93
N TRP A 114 -12.39 5.24 -8.32
CA TRP A 114 -11.15 5.54 -9.02
C TRP A 114 -10.47 4.26 -9.50
N GLU A 115 -10.16 4.18 -10.78
CA GLU A 115 -9.33 3.09 -11.31
C GLU A 115 -7.91 3.17 -10.75
N LEU A 116 -7.37 2.01 -10.35
CA LEU A 116 -6.11 1.96 -9.61
C LEU A 116 -4.88 2.34 -10.45
N ARG A 117 -4.86 2.08 -11.76
CA ARG A 117 -3.73 2.44 -12.63
C ARG A 117 -3.64 3.97 -12.84
N PRO A 118 -4.72 4.68 -13.19
CA PRO A 118 -4.73 6.14 -13.16
C PRO A 118 -4.37 6.72 -11.78
N LEU A 119 -4.93 6.16 -10.70
CA LEU A 119 -4.60 6.58 -9.34
C LEU A 119 -3.12 6.36 -9.01
N GLN A 120 -2.51 5.29 -9.52
CA GLN A 120 -1.07 5.03 -9.37
C GLN A 120 -0.24 6.18 -9.94
N ALA A 121 -0.59 6.73 -11.12
CA ALA A 121 0.11 7.88 -11.68
C ALA A 121 0.00 9.13 -10.79
N VAL A 122 -1.19 9.40 -10.24
CA VAL A 122 -1.39 10.49 -9.26
C VAL A 122 -0.46 10.31 -8.07
N MET A 123 -0.39 9.11 -7.51
CA MET A 123 0.41 8.80 -6.33
C MET A 123 1.93 8.82 -6.59
N LEU A 124 2.37 8.56 -7.83
CA LEU A 124 3.77 8.64 -8.24
C LEU A 124 4.24 10.07 -8.54
N SER A 125 3.31 11.03 -8.69
CA SER A 125 3.61 12.38 -9.17
C SER A 125 4.31 13.29 -8.15
N ALA A 126 4.89 14.37 -8.68
CA ALA A 126 5.44 15.48 -7.92
C ALA A 126 4.38 16.19 -7.05
N VAL A 127 3.10 16.17 -7.46
CA VAL A 127 2.00 16.72 -6.64
C VAL A 127 1.85 15.89 -5.36
N THR A 128 1.79 14.56 -5.45
CA THR A 128 1.76 13.70 -4.26
C THR A 128 2.99 13.90 -3.40
N ARG A 129 4.18 14.01 -4.01
CA ARG A 129 5.41 14.32 -3.29
C ARG A 129 5.33 15.66 -2.54
N LEU A 130 4.74 16.70 -3.14
CA LEU A 130 4.49 17.99 -2.49
C LEU A 130 3.61 17.80 -1.25
N PHE A 131 2.44 17.17 -1.39
CA PHE A 131 1.54 16.89 -0.25
C PHE A 131 2.27 16.17 0.89
N MET A 132 3.04 15.13 0.55
CA MET A 132 3.82 14.38 1.53
C MET A 132 4.91 15.24 2.18
N ALA A 133 5.63 16.05 1.42
CA ALA A 133 6.67 16.93 1.94
C ALA A 133 6.12 18.07 2.83
N THR A 134 4.91 18.56 2.54
CA THR A 134 4.25 19.61 3.32
C THR A 134 3.72 19.08 4.65
N TYR A 135 3.17 17.86 4.68
CA TYR A 135 2.54 17.32 5.89
C TYR A 135 3.42 16.36 6.71
N SER A 136 4.42 15.73 6.09
CA SER A 136 5.31 14.80 6.79
C SER A 136 6.40 15.53 7.55
N THR A 137 6.77 14.97 8.70
CA THR A 137 8.05 15.30 9.33
C THR A 137 9.19 14.80 8.44
N LYS A 138 10.21 15.64 8.20
CA LYS A 138 11.42 15.22 7.49
C LYS A 138 12.19 14.26 8.39
N MET A 139 12.41 13.03 7.94
CA MET A 139 13.30 12.09 8.62
C MET A 139 14.77 12.49 8.34
N GLN A 140 15.68 12.22 9.28
CA GLN A 140 17.12 12.40 9.00
C GLN A 140 17.53 11.56 7.77
N GLY A 141 18.24 12.18 6.82
CA GLY A 141 18.64 11.56 5.56
C GLY A 141 17.75 11.85 4.35
N GLY A 142 16.74 12.72 4.47
CA GLY A 142 15.94 13.19 3.31
C GLY A 142 14.83 12.24 2.84
N PHE A 143 14.60 11.15 3.57
CA PHE A 143 13.54 10.18 3.29
C PHE A 143 12.14 10.73 3.64
N LEU A 144 11.16 10.44 2.79
CA LEU A 144 9.75 10.74 3.06
C LEU A 144 9.07 9.54 3.71
N ARG A 145 8.20 9.82 4.69
CA ARG A 145 7.41 8.79 5.36
C ARG A 145 5.98 8.81 4.85
N PHE A 146 5.56 7.73 4.19
CA PHE A 146 4.25 7.56 3.59
C PHE A 146 3.20 7.07 4.59
N GLN A 147 3.09 7.73 5.74
CA GLN A 147 2.09 7.38 6.73
C GLN A 147 0.67 7.55 6.17
N ALA A 148 -0.21 6.60 6.47
CA ALA A 148 -1.60 6.61 6.02
C ALA A 148 -2.34 7.92 6.37
N GLN A 149 -1.99 8.57 7.49
CA GLN A 149 -2.60 9.84 7.89
C GLN A 149 -2.33 10.99 6.92
N TYR A 150 -1.18 11.00 6.23
CA TYR A 150 -0.81 12.01 5.25
C TYR A 150 -1.33 11.67 3.86
N LEU A 151 -1.28 10.38 3.49
CA LEU A 151 -1.87 9.90 2.24
C LEU A 151 -3.36 10.28 2.14
N ARG A 152 -4.11 10.20 3.24
CA ARG A 152 -5.52 10.61 3.31
C ARG A 152 -5.77 12.11 3.10
N ARG A 153 -4.73 12.94 3.11
CA ARG A 153 -4.84 14.39 2.88
C ARG A 153 -4.66 14.78 1.41
N ILE A 154 -4.20 13.86 0.58
CA ILE A 154 -4.09 14.10 -0.87
C ILE A 154 -5.52 14.26 -1.41
N ARG A 155 -5.78 15.41 -2.01
CA ARG A 155 -7.08 15.71 -2.65
C ARG A 155 -6.99 15.30 -4.10
N ILE A 156 -7.87 14.41 -4.54
CA ILE A 156 -8.00 14.01 -5.94
C ILE A 156 -9.37 14.45 -6.48
N PRO A 157 -9.51 14.81 -7.77
CA PRO A 157 -10.81 15.13 -8.37
C PRO A 157 -11.80 13.97 -8.27
N GLN A 158 -13.09 14.25 -8.46
CA GLN A 158 -14.07 13.19 -8.62
C GLN A 158 -13.76 12.40 -9.89
N TRP A 159 -13.89 11.06 -9.83
CA TRP A 159 -13.52 10.22 -10.97
C TRP A 159 -14.34 10.57 -12.21
N ALA A 160 -15.64 10.84 -12.02
CA ALA A 160 -16.57 11.23 -13.07
C ALA A 160 -16.14 12.48 -13.87
N ASP A 161 -15.41 13.40 -13.24
CA ASP A 161 -14.96 14.65 -13.86
C ASP A 161 -13.67 14.50 -14.66
N VAL A 162 -12.97 13.36 -14.54
CA VAL A 162 -11.75 13.08 -15.29
C VAL A 162 -12.10 12.60 -16.69
N SER A 163 -11.68 13.32 -17.72
CA SER A 163 -11.96 12.94 -19.12
C SER A 163 -11.34 11.59 -19.49
N THR A 164 -12.02 10.80 -20.32
CA THR A 164 -11.56 9.46 -20.75
C THR A 164 -10.15 9.47 -21.35
N ALA A 165 -9.81 10.53 -22.11
CA ALA A 165 -8.48 10.71 -22.66
C ALA A 165 -7.42 10.84 -21.55
N LEU A 166 -7.70 11.65 -20.52
CA LEU A 166 -6.78 11.84 -19.40
C LEU A 166 -6.68 10.59 -18.51
N ARG A 167 -7.77 9.84 -18.33
CA ARG A 167 -7.76 8.53 -17.63
C ARG A 167 -6.79 7.56 -18.31
N THR A 168 -6.85 7.48 -19.64
CA THR A 168 -5.97 6.63 -20.44
C THR A 168 -4.52 7.09 -20.35
N GLU A 169 -4.27 8.40 -20.47
CA GLU A 169 -2.92 8.99 -20.32
C GLU A 169 -2.30 8.66 -18.96
N LEU A 170 -3.07 8.82 -17.87
CA LEU A 170 -2.64 8.48 -16.51
C LEU A 170 -2.35 6.97 -16.36
N ALA A 171 -3.24 6.10 -16.85
CA ALA A 171 -3.05 4.65 -16.77
C ALA A 171 -1.78 4.21 -17.51
N GLU A 172 -1.60 4.68 -18.75
CA GLU A 172 -0.43 4.33 -19.55
C GLU A 172 0.87 4.82 -18.91
N ALA A 173 0.89 6.05 -18.40
CA ALA A 173 2.04 6.60 -17.72
C ALA A 173 2.44 5.75 -16.49
N ALA A 174 1.45 5.31 -15.70
CA ALA A 174 1.68 4.44 -14.55
C ALA A 174 2.19 3.05 -14.96
N ILE A 175 1.59 2.43 -15.98
CA ILE A 175 1.99 1.10 -16.48
C ILE A 175 3.41 1.13 -17.03
N LYS A 176 3.75 2.17 -17.81
CA LYS A 176 5.11 2.38 -18.35
C LYS A 176 6.10 2.84 -17.28
N ARG A 177 5.62 3.18 -16.08
CA ARG A 177 6.40 3.78 -14.98
C ARG A 177 7.17 5.04 -15.43
N ASP A 178 6.59 5.79 -16.35
CA ASP A 178 7.15 7.05 -16.82
C ASP A 178 6.74 8.15 -15.84
N PHE A 179 7.64 8.48 -14.90
CA PHE A 179 7.41 9.50 -13.89
C PHE A 179 7.15 10.89 -14.49
N GLN A 180 7.78 11.20 -15.63
CA GLN A 180 7.57 12.50 -16.28
C GLN A 180 6.21 12.55 -16.97
N ALA A 181 5.77 11.47 -17.62
CA ALA A 181 4.41 11.36 -18.13
C ALA A 181 3.37 11.41 -17.00
N CYS A 182 3.64 10.75 -15.87
CA CYS A 182 2.77 10.84 -14.69
C CYS A 182 2.64 12.30 -14.24
N ASN A 183 3.75 13.03 -14.13
CA ASN A 183 3.73 14.44 -13.76
C ASN A 183 2.92 15.28 -14.76
N ARG A 184 3.18 15.15 -16.07
CA ARG A 184 2.45 15.91 -17.10
C ARG A 184 0.94 15.65 -17.05
N ALA A 185 0.53 14.39 -16.97
CA ALA A 185 -0.87 14.01 -16.88
C ALA A 185 -1.52 14.52 -15.59
N VAL A 186 -0.82 14.44 -14.46
CA VAL A 186 -1.33 14.94 -13.18
C VAL A 186 -1.40 16.47 -13.16
N PHE A 187 -0.46 17.19 -13.78
CA PHE A 187 -0.55 18.64 -13.89
C PHE A 187 -1.78 19.07 -14.68
N LYS A 188 -2.14 18.34 -15.75
CA LYS A 188 -3.41 18.54 -16.46
C LYS A 188 -4.61 18.23 -15.56
N LEU A 189 -4.57 17.13 -14.80
CA LEU A 189 -5.63 16.72 -13.87
C LEU A 189 -5.97 17.80 -12.84
N TYR A 190 -4.95 18.48 -12.30
CA TYR A 190 -5.13 19.56 -11.33
C TYR A 190 -5.27 20.95 -11.95
N GLY A 191 -5.18 21.07 -13.29
CA GLY A 191 -5.25 22.36 -13.97
C GLY A 191 -4.09 23.30 -13.64
N LEU A 192 -2.90 22.77 -13.32
CA LEU A 192 -1.77 23.59 -12.87
C LEU A 192 -1.27 24.50 -14.00
N SER A 193 -1.01 25.75 -13.64
CA SER A 193 -0.37 26.77 -14.48
C SER A 193 1.09 26.43 -14.77
N ARG A 194 1.69 27.10 -15.76
CA ARG A 194 3.10 26.89 -16.13
C ARG A 194 4.07 27.20 -14.97
N GLU A 195 3.76 28.21 -14.18
CA GLU A 195 4.55 28.63 -13.03
C GLU A 195 4.52 27.59 -11.90
N GLU A 196 3.34 27.06 -11.59
CA GLU A 196 3.17 25.99 -10.60
C GLU A 196 3.87 24.70 -11.04
N ARG A 197 3.78 24.33 -12.33
CA ARG A 197 4.51 23.18 -12.89
C ARG A 197 6.01 23.33 -12.71
N SER A 198 6.54 24.52 -13.00
CA SER A 198 7.98 24.82 -12.90
C SER A 198 8.47 24.70 -11.44
N SER A 199 7.66 25.13 -10.48
CA SER A 199 7.97 25.01 -9.04
C SER A 199 7.96 23.57 -8.52
N LEU A 200 7.31 22.66 -9.23
CA LEU A 200 7.25 21.22 -8.93
C LEU A 200 8.29 20.38 -9.72
N GLY A 201 9.19 21.04 -10.45
CA GLY A 201 10.19 20.36 -11.28
C GLY A 201 9.64 19.83 -12.61
N GLY A 202 8.49 20.34 -13.06
CA GLY A 202 8.03 20.15 -14.43
C GLY A 202 8.86 21.00 -15.37
N ASN A 203 9.52 20.37 -16.35
CA ASN A 203 10.06 21.12 -17.48
C ASN A 203 8.88 21.82 -18.16
N GLY A 204 8.89 23.15 -18.20
CA GLY A 204 7.75 24.02 -18.51
C GLY A 204 7.27 23.98 -19.96
N GLU A 205 6.91 22.79 -20.45
CA GLU A 205 6.24 22.49 -21.72
C GLU A 205 4.79 22.01 -21.48
#